data_AF-A0A957T8V3-F1
#
_entry.id   AF-A0A957T8V3-F1
#
_cell.length_a   1.000
_cell.length_b   1.000
_cell.length_c   1.000
_cell.angle_alpha   90.00
_cell.angle_beta   90.00
_cell.angle_gamma   90.00
#
_symmetry.space_group_name_H-M   'P 1'
#
loop_
_entity.id
_entity.type
_entity.pdbx_description
1 polymer ?
#
loop_
_entity_poly.entity_id
_entity_poly.type
_entity_poly.pdbx_seq_one_letter_code
_entity_poly.pdbx_strand_id
1 'polypeptide(L)'
;MTRLNLWRMLLILTVLAMLPAGCLATPLTVVDPALVGTWQGTCEIGVPVLFDPSQLPEGVERTHQSVALTVTIHEDASVDGSLGDATFEECVLKANRNDLGRSLNIASDYIVIDGFLSGAIVPDQDETDVKNFTIPFDLVEGKIEGGLMWVAEGKYPFPLCSPANLTRSE
;
A
#
# COMPACT_ATOMS: atom_id res chain seq x y z
N MET A 1 -23.44 72.28 38.55
CA MET A 1 -22.16 72.98 38.31
C MET A 1 -21.11 71.92 37.98
N THR A 2 -20.88 71.66 36.68
CA THR A 2 -19.65 72.02 35.92
C THR A 2 -18.45 71.11 36.22
N ARG A 3 -17.80 70.38 35.30
CA ARG A 3 -17.76 70.41 33.83
C ARG A 3 -17.25 69.04 33.29
N LEU A 4 -17.79 68.64 32.15
CA LEU A 4 -17.21 67.73 31.15
C LEU A 4 -15.78 68.17 30.78
N ASN A 5 -14.88 67.21 30.49
CA ASN A 5 -13.94 67.35 29.37
C ASN A 5 -13.48 65.98 28.87
N LEU A 6 -14.17 65.57 27.82
CA LEU A 6 -13.79 64.63 26.79
C LEU A 6 -12.62 65.24 25.99
N TRP A 7 -11.55 64.47 25.69
CA TRP A 7 -10.65 64.56 24.52
C TRP A 7 -9.18 64.31 24.85
N ARG A 8 -8.68 63.16 24.38
CA ARG A 8 -7.40 62.90 23.66
C ARG A 8 -7.03 61.44 23.93
N MET A 9 -7.60 60.49 23.18
CA MET A 9 -7.02 59.92 21.95
C MET A 9 -5.52 59.59 22.07
N LEU A 10 -5.22 58.31 22.31
CA LEU A 10 -4.12 57.54 21.70
C LEU A 10 -4.45 56.04 21.93
N LEU A 11 -5.05 55.33 20.98
CA LEU A 11 -4.39 54.49 19.98
C LEU A 11 -3.31 53.57 20.57
N ILE A 12 -3.60 52.27 20.70
CA ILE A 12 -2.84 51.16 20.09
C ILE A 12 -3.76 49.93 20.09
N LEU A 13 -4.12 49.54 18.87
CA LEU A 13 -4.81 48.33 18.49
C LEU A 13 -3.76 47.20 18.43
N THR A 14 -3.64 46.37 19.46
CA THR A 14 -2.83 45.14 19.38
C THR A 14 -3.75 43.96 19.06
N VAL A 15 -3.92 43.73 17.76
CA VAL A 15 -4.34 42.44 17.21
C VAL A 15 -3.19 41.47 17.46
N LEU A 16 -3.27 40.64 18.49
CA LEU A 16 -2.42 39.47 18.63
C LEU A 16 -3.28 38.24 18.30
N ALA A 17 -3.42 37.99 17.00
CA ALA A 17 -3.86 36.70 16.51
C ALA A 17 -2.75 35.68 16.83
N MET A 18 -2.83 35.05 18.00
CA MET A 18 -2.14 33.79 18.26
C MET A 18 -2.79 32.72 17.38
N LEU A 19 -2.34 32.62 16.13
CA LEU A 19 -2.46 31.39 15.37
C LEU A 19 -1.51 30.39 16.06
N PRO A 20 -2.00 29.30 16.67
CA PRO A 20 -1.14 28.15 16.83
C PRO A 20 -0.85 27.67 15.41
N ALA A 21 0.33 28.02 14.89
CA ALA A 21 0.98 27.21 13.88
C ALA A 21 1.27 25.86 14.54
N GLY A 22 0.24 25.02 14.62
CA GLY A 22 0.37 23.60 14.84
C GLY A 22 1.16 23.10 13.65
N CYS A 23 2.49 23.15 13.78
CA CYS A 23 3.40 22.37 12.98
C CYS A 23 3.01 20.92 13.27
N LEU A 24 2.07 20.38 12.50
CA LEU A 24 1.85 18.95 12.39
C LEU A 24 3.11 18.42 11.72
N ALA A 25 4.16 18.22 12.50
CA ALA A 25 5.27 17.38 12.09
C ALA A 25 4.67 15.98 11.95
N THR A 26 4.25 15.64 10.74
CA THR A 26 4.01 14.25 10.38
C THR A 26 5.30 13.50 10.71
N PRO A 27 5.24 12.39 11.47
CA PRO A 27 6.41 11.58 11.67
C PRO A 27 6.91 11.16 10.29
N LEU A 28 8.12 11.55 9.95
CA LEU A 28 8.78 11.11 8.73
C LEU A 28 8.98 9.59 8.90
N THR A 29 8.13 8.79 8.25
CA THR A 29 8.32 7.35 8.20
C THR A 29 9.56 7.11 7.34
N VAL A 30 10.70 6.89 7.98
CA VAL A 30 11.94 6.58 7.26
C VAL A 30 11.79 5.19 6.67
N VAL A 31 11.55 5.10 5.36
CA VAL A 31 11.62 3.86 4.59
C VAL A 31 13.08 3.40 4.54
N ASP A 32 13.31 2.10 4.65
CA ASP A 32 14.64 1.53 4.41
C ASP A 32 15.10 1.90 2.99
N PRO A 33 16.19 2.65 2.81
CA PRO A 33 16.67 3.05 1.48
C PRO A 33 16.95 1.87 0.55
N ALA A 34 17.20 0.68 1.10
CA ALA A 34 17.38 -0.55 0.33
C ALA A 34 16.07 -1.06 -0.32
N LEU A 35 14.91 -0.55 0.09
CA LEU A 35 13.61 -0.86 -0.51
C LEU A 35 13.20 0.12 -1.59
N VAL A 36 13.61 1.38 -1.49
CA VAL A 36 13.19 2.45 -2.42
C VAL A 36 13.66 2.13 -3.85
N GLY A 37 12.73 2.19 -4.80
CA GLY A 37 12.97 1.91 -6.21
C GLY A 37 11.91 0.99 -6.83
N THR A 38 12.12 0.64 -8.09
CA THR A 38 11.24 -0.24 -8.87
C THR A 38 11.73 -1.68 -8.84
N TRP A 39 10.82 -2.60 -8.60
CA TRP A 39 11.02 -4.03 -8.49
C TRP A 39 10.12 -4.74 -9.50
N GLN A 40 10.67 -5.70 -10.23
CA GLN A 40 9.96 -6.39 -11.30
C GLN A 40 10.19 -7.89 -11.21
N GLY A 41 9.18 -8.63 -11.62
CA GLY A 41 9.23 -10.07 -11.76
C GLY A 41 7.99 -10.61 -12.45
N THR A 42 7.83 -11.92 -12.39
CA THR A 42 6.63 -12.59 -12.88
C THR A 42 6.04 -13.48 -11.79
N CYS A 43 4.80 -13.85 -12.02
CA CYS A 43 3.91 -14.36 -11.01
C CYS A 43 2.87 -15.25 -11.71
N GLU A 44 2.63 -16.45 -11.17
CA GLU A 44 1.63 -17.37 -11.74
C GLU A 44 0.27 -17.15 -11.05
N ILE A 45 -0.76 -16.90 -11.86
CA ILE A 45 -2.14 -16.71 -11.38
C ILE A 45 -3.04 -17.76 -12.02
N GLY A 46 -3.97 -18.29 -11.22
CA GLY A 46 -5.02 -19.17 -11.73
C GLY A 46 -6.15 -18.37 -12.37
N VAL A 47 -6.51 -18.69 -13.62
CA VAL A 47 -7.64 -18.11 -14.34
C VAL A 47 -8.79 -19.12 -14.47
N PRO A 48 -10.06 -18.70 -14.34
CA PRO A 48 -10.50 -17.34 -14.00
C PRO A 48 -10.07 -16.92 -12.58
N VAL A 49 -9.83 -15.62 -12.43
CA VAL A 49 -9.34 -14.99 -11.19
C VAL A 49 -10.53 -14.79 -10.25
N LEU A 50 -10.68 -15.73 -9.33
CA LEU A 50 -11.74 -15.79 -8.32
C LEU A 50 -11.13 -15.64 -6.92
N PHE A 51 -11.85 -15.01 -5.99
CA PHE A 51 -11.39 -14.91 -4.60
C PHE A 51 -11.31 -16.30 -3.96
N ASP A 52 -12.33 -17.12 -4.20
CA ASP A 52 -12.43 -18.49 -3.70
C ASP A 52 -12.39 -19.46 -4.90
N PRO A 53 -11.25 -20.14 -5.15
CA PRO A 53 -11.14 -21.08 -6.25
C PRO A 53 -12.11 -22.27 -6.17
N SER A 54 -12.70 -22.55 -5.01
CA SER A 54 -13.74 -23.58 -4.89
C SER A 54 -15.06 -23.19 -5.57
N GLN A 55 -15.21 -21.91 -5.92
CA GLN A 55 -16.38 -21.37 -6.60
C GLN A 55 -16.25 -21.37 -8.14
N LEU A 56 -15.30 -22.14 -8.69
CA LEU A 56 -15.22 -22.34 -10.14
C LEU A 56 -16.55 -22.88 -10.70
N PRO A 57 -17.12 -22.27 -11.75
CA PRO A 57 -18.34 -22.77 -12.37
C PRO A 57 -18.17 -24.19 -12.90
N GLU A 58 -19.23 -25.00 -12.85
CA GLU A 58 -19.22 -26.36 -13.38
C GLU A 58 -18.86 -26.36 -14.88
N GLY A 59 -17.91 -27.21 -15.26
CA GLY A 59 -17.42 -27.29 -16.63
C GLY A 59 -16.34 -26.26 -17.01
N VAL A 60 -15.90 -25.41 -16.08
CA VAL A 60 -14.76 -24.49 -16.28
C VAL A 60 -13.51 -25.10 -15.66
N GLU A 61 -12.46 -25.28 -16.48
CA GLU A 61 -11.15 -25.70 -16.00
C GLU A 61 -10.33 -24.48 -15.55
N ARG A 62 -9.64 -24.61 -14.42
CA ARG A 62 -8.68 -23.61 -13.95
C ARG A 62 -7.35 -23.84 -14.66
N THR A 63 -6.87 -22.84 -15.38
CA THR A 63 -5.52 -22.84 -15.95
C THR A 63 -4.64 -21.82 -15.22
N HIS A 64 -3.34 -21.87 -15.45
CA HIS A 64 -2.38 -20.93 -14.86
C HIS A 64 -1.76 -20.08 -15.95
N GLN A 65 -1.62 -18.79 -15.66
CA GLN A 65 -1.00 -17.83 -16.55
C GLN A 65 0.08 -17.04 -15.78
N SER A 66 1.24 -16.89 -16.43
CA SER A 66 2.28 -15.99 -15.98
C SER A 66 1.88 -14.55 -16.29
N VAL A 67 1.87 -13.70 -15.27
CA VAL A 67 1.65 -12.27 -15.38
C VAL A 67 2.85 -11.49 -14.86
N ALA A 68 3.10 -10.32 -15.43
CA ALA A 68 4.12 -9.41 -14.94
C ALA A 68 3.66 -8.76 -13.62
N LEU A 69 4.60 -8.59 -12.70
CA LEU A 69 4.39 -7.88 -11.44
C LEU A 69 5.46 -6.80 -11.32
N THR A 70 5.01 -5.54 -11.16
CA THR A 70 5.87 -4.39 -10.89
C THR A 70 5.46 -3.74 -9.58
N VAL A 71 6.44 -3.39 -8.76
CA VAL A 71 6.25 -2.69 -7.49
C VAL A 71 7.27 -1.55 -7.40
N THR A 72 6.83 -0.32 -7.27
CA THR A 72 7.68 0.85 -7.07
C THR A 72 7.44 1.40 -5.68
N ILE A 73 8.47 1.36 -4.85
CA ILE A 73 8.43 1.87 -3.47
C ILE A 73 9.10 3.23 -3.45
N HIS A 74 8.38 4.25 -2.98
CA HIS A 74 8.87 5.62 -2.87
C HIS A 74 9.43 5.93 -1.48
N GLU A 75 10.20 7.01 -1.36
CA GLU A 75 10.82 7.44 -0.09
C GLU A 75 9.79 7.79 1.00
N ASP A 76 8.58 8.18 0.60
CA ASP A 76 7.48 8.55 1.50
C ASP A 76 6.59 7.35 1.89
N ALA A 77 7.02 6.13 1.54
CA ALA A 77 6.31 4.86 1.73
C ALA A 77 5.06 4.67 0.85
N SER A 78 4.74 5.59 -0.07
CA SER A 78 3.76 5.29 -1.12
C SER A 78 4.27 4.19 -2.04
N VAL A 79 3.35 3.39 -2.58
CA VAL A 79 3.67 2.27 -3.46
C VAL A 79 2.82 2.35 -4.71
N ASP A 80 3.47 2.39 -5.87
CA ASP A 80 2.84 2.22 -7.17
C ASP A 80 3.18 0.84 -7.74
N GLY A 81 2.48 0.40 -8.78
CA GLY A 81 2.77 -0.88 -9.40
C GLY A 81 1.66 -1.40 -10.29
N SER A 82 1.85 -2.63 -10.73
CA SER A 82 0.85 -3.36 -11.51
C SER A 82 1.01 -4.87 -11.35
N LEU A 83 -0.10 -5.57 -11.58
CA LEU A 83 -0.15 -7.02 -11.71
C LEU A 83 -0.97 -7.37 -12.94
N GLY A 84 -0.29 -7.88 -13.98
CA GLY A 84 -0.89 -7.99 -15.31
C GLY A 84 -1.35 -6.62 -15.79
N ASP A 85 -2.63 -6.53 -16.15
CA ASP A 85 -3.26 -5.29 -16.63
C ASP A 85 -3.87 -4.43 -15.51
N ALA A 86 -3.88 -4.91 -14.27
CA ALA A 86 -4.39 -4.17 -13.11
C ALA A 86 -3.31 -3.28 -12.48
N THR A 87 -3.68 -2.09 -12.03
CA THR A 87 -2.78 -1.12 -11.37
C THR A 87 -2.98 -1.09 -9.86
N PHE A 88 -1.92 -0.73 -9.15
CA PHE A 88 -1.98 -0.52 -7.71
C PHE A 88 -2.47 0.89 -7.44
N GLU A 89 -3.44 1.04 -6.54
CA GLU A 89 -3.98 2.33 -6.14
C GLU A 89 -3.96 2.46 -4.62
N GLU A 90 -3.55 3.64 -4.13
CA GLU A 90 -3.56 4.01 -2.70
C GLU A 90 -2.74 3.08 -1.79
N CYS A 91 -1.76 2.36 -2.34
CA CYS A 91 -0.94 1.43 -1.58
C CYS A 91 0.15 2.14 -0.77
N VAL A 92 0.43 1.58 0.42
CA VAL A 92 1.53 2.04 1.27
C VAL A 92 2.36 0.87 1.80
N LEU A 93 3.66 1.11 1.98
CA LEU A 93 4.58 0.19 2.63
C LEU A 93 4.52 0.36 4.16
N LYS A 94 4.45 -0.76 4.88
CA LYS A 94 4.55 -0.79 6.34
C LYS A 94 5.51 -1.90 6.79
N ALA A 95 6.00 -1.75 8.02
CA ALA A 95 6.62 -2.86 8.74
C ALA A 95 5.51 -3.87 9.11
N ASN A 96 5.71 -5.14 8.77
CA ASN A 96 4.76 -6.21 9.05
C ASN A 96 5.12 -6.97 10.34
N ARG A 97 6.35 -6.82 10.80
CA ARG A 97 6.91 -7.56 11.92
C ARG A 97 7.82 -6.69 12.78
N ASN A 98 7.81 -6.96 14.08
CA ASN A 98 8.72 -6.35 15.05
C ASN A 98 9.88 -7.31 15.40
N ASP A 99 10.87 -6.84 16.16
CA ASP A 99 12.08 -7.62 16.47
C ASP A 99 11.81 -8.97 17.17
N LEU A 100 10.73 -9.04 17.95
CA LEU A 100 10.28 -10.30 18.55
C LEU A 100 9.75 -11.27 17.49
N GLY A 101 8.92 -10.78 16.56
CA GLY A 101 8.45 -11.58 15.44
C GLY A 101 9.60 -12.06 14.54
N ARG A 102 10.64 -11.23 14.34
CA ARG A 102 11.88 -11.62 13.62
C ARG A 102 12.57 -12.80 14.29
N SER A 103 12.75 -12.72 15.60
CA SER A 103 13.40 -13.78 16.39
C SER A 103 12.64 -15.11 16.36
N LEU A 104 11.31 -15.04 16.18
CA LEU A 104 10.43 -16.22 16.14
C LEU A 104 10.08 -16.67 14.71
N ASN A 105 10.56 -15.96 13.69
CA ASN A 105 10.19 -16.12 12.29
C ASN A 105 8.67 -16.13 12.03
N ILE A 106 7.94 -15.23 12.69
CA ILE A 106 6.48 -15.10 12.58
C ILE A 106 6.17 -13.87 11.71
N ALA A 107 5.60 -14.08 10.51
CA ALA A 107 5.35 -13.08 9.46
C ALA A 107 6.60 -12.62 8.68
N SER A 108 6.39 -11.96 7.54
CA SER A 108 7.43 -11.28 6.76
C SER A 108 7.86 -9.97 7.42
N ASP A 109 8.98 -9.39 7.02
CA ASP A 109 9.46 -8.11 7.56
C ASP A 109 8.63 -6.92 7.10
N TYR A 110 8.18 -6.93 5.85
CA TYR A 110 7.47 -5.82 5.22
C TYR A 110 6.12 -6.26 4.65
N ILE A 111 5.22 -5.29 4.46
CA ILE A 111 3.92 -5.48 3.86
C ILE A 111 3.48 -4.25 3.07
N VAL A 112 3.02 -4.45 1.83
CA VAL A 112 2.23 -3.45 1.08
C VAL A 112 0.76 -3.66 1.44
N ILE A 113 0.06 -2.59 1.86
CA ILE A 113 -1.32 -2.67 2.36
C ILE A 113 -2.08 -1.36 2.11
N ASP A 114 -3.34 -1.32 2.56
CA ASP A 114 -4.32 -0.22 2.54
C ASP A 114 -4.85 0.18 1.16
N GLY A 115 -4.20 -0.24 0.08
CA GLY A 115 -4.66 0.00 -1.29
C GLY A 115 -5.44 -1.15 -1.93
N PHE A 116 -5.68 -1.02 -3.23
CA PHE A 116 -6.43 -1.98 -4.04
C PHE A 116 -5.86 -2.12 -5.46
N LEU A 117 -6.16 -3.24 -6.11
CA LEU A 117 -5.95 -3.43 -7.55
C LEU A 117 -7.14 -2.82 -8.28
N SER A 118 -6.85 -1.95 -9.26
CA SER A 118 -7.83 -1.34 -10.15
C SER A 118 -7.69 -1.93 -11.56
N GLY A 119 -8.79 -2.40 -12.12
CA GLY A 119 -8.84 -3.10 -13.40
C GLY A 119 -8.74 -4.62 -13.30
N ALA A 120 -8.87 -5.28 -14.45
CA ALA A 120 -8.70 -6.72 -14.57
C ALA A 120 -7.22 -7.08 -14.58
N ILE A 121 -6.83 -8.12 -13.85
CA ILE A 121 -5.47 -8.67 -13.89
C ILE A 121 -5.25 -9.36 -15.23
N VAL A 122 -6.26 -10.14 -15.67
CA VAL A 122 -6.32 -10.75 -17.00
C VAL A 122 -7.66 -10.36 -17.65
N PRO A 123 -7.64 -9.71 -18.83
CA PRO A 123 -8.86 -9.28 -19.52
C PRO A 123 -9.89 -10.42 -19.65
N ASP A 124 -11.15 -10.11 -19.32
CA ASP A 124 -12.30 -11.03 -19.39
C ASP A 124 -12.21 -12.29 -18.51
N GLN A 125 -11.23 -12.39 -17.59
CA GLN A 125 -11.02 -13.55 -16.72
C GLN A 125 -11.16 -13.24 -15.23
N ASP A 126 -11.42 -11.98 -14.86
CA ASP A 126 -11.50 -11.53 -13.48
C ASP A 126 -12.95 -11.49 -12.97
N GLU A 127 -13.17 -11.94 -11.73
CA GLU A 127 -14.48 -11.89 -11.07
C GLU A 127 -14.96 -10.44 -10.83
N THR A 128 -14.02 -9.54 -10.55
CA THR A 128 -14.28 -8.15 -10.17
C THR A 128 -13.18 -7.25 -10.71
N ASP A 129 -13.50 -6.00 -11.04
CA ASP A 129 -12.51 -5.01 -11.52
C ASP A 129 -11.74 -4.32 -10.38
N VAL A 130 -12.15 -4.51 -9.12
CA VAL A 130 -11.50 -3.89 -7.95
C VAL A 130 -11.30 -4.93 -6.86
N LYS A 131 -10.05 -5.07 -6.40
CA LYS A 131 -9.68 -6.10 -5.40
C LYS A 131 -8.78 -5.50 -4.34
N ASN A 132 -9.21 -5.57 -3.08
CA ASN A 132 -8.31 -5.28 -1.97
C ASN A 132 -7.23 -6.37 -1.91
N PHE A 133 -5.99 -5.98 -1.70
CA PHE A 133 -4.89 -6.93 -1.66
C PHE A 133 -3.83 -6.52 -0.66
N THR A 134 -2.89 -7.42 -0.43
CA THR A 134 -1.68 -7.12 0.32
C THR A 134 -0.49 -7.91 -0.21
N ILE A 135 0.72 -7.37 -0.05
CA ILE A 135 1.97 -8.03 -0.41
C ILE A 135 2.85 -8.15 0.82
N PRO A 136 2.75 -9.22 1.62
CA PRO A 136 3.78 -9.54 2.60
C PRO A 136 5.07 -10.01 1.90
N PHE A 137 6.21 -9.42 2.26
CA PHE A 137 7.51 -9.80 1.70
C PHE A 137 8.71 -9.54 2.63
N ASP A 138 9.82 -10.21 2.32
CA ASP A 138 11.15 -10.01 2.90
C ASP A 138 12.11 -9.45 1.84
N LEU A 139 13.13 -8.69 2.28
CA LEU A 139 14.24 -8.27 1.43
C LEU A 139 15.43 -9.21 1.69
N VAL A 140 15.66 -10.16 0.79
CA VAL A 140 16.68 -11.20 0.92
C VAL A 140 17.69 -11.08 -0.22
N GLU A 141 18.97 -10.88 0.11
CA GLU A 141 20.05 -10.78 -0.89
C GLU A 141 19.77 -9.76 -2.02
N GLY A 142 19.09 -8.65 -1.68
CA GLY A 142 18.75 -7.61 -2.65
C GLY A 142 17.58 -7.96 -3.59
N LYS A 143 16.74 -8.93 -3.20
CA LYS A 143 15.49 -9.30 -3.89
C LYS A 143 14.32 -9.22 -2.93
N ILE A 144 13.15 -8.90 -3.47
CA ILE A 144 11.89 -9.02 -2.74
C ILE A 144 11.38 -10.44 -2.91
N GLU A 145 11.20 -11.15 -1.80
CA GLU A 145 10.61 -12.50 -1.76
C GLU A 145 9.32 -12.46 -0.94
N GLY A 146 8.20 -12.85 -1.53
CA GLY A 146 6.91 -12.80 -0.85
C GLY A 146 5.77 -13.39 -1.67
N GLY A 147 4.59 -12.79 -1.54
CA GLY A 147 3.41 -13.17 -2.31
C GLY A 147 2.34 -12.10 -2.29
N LEU A 148 1.42 -12.17 -3.24
CA LEU A 148 0.27 -11.28 -3.34
C LEU A 148 -0.96 -12.02 -2.82
N MET A 149 -1.67 -11.42 -1.88
CA MET A 149 -2.83 -11.99 -1.22
C MET A 149 -4.07 -11.14 -1.51
N TRP A 150 -5.16 -11.75 -1.98
CA TRP A 150 -6.46 -11.09 -2.06
C TRP A 150 -7.06 -11.02 -0.65
N VAL A 151 -7.49 -9.82 -0.25
CA VAL A 151 -8.21 -9.57 0.99
C VAL A 151 -9.69 -9.33 0.69
N ALA A 152 -10.57 -10.04 1.39
CA ALA A 152 -12.00 -9.77 1.37
C ALA A 152 -12.53 -9.66 2.81
N GLU A 153 -13.53 -8.80 3.01
CA GLU A 153 -14.10 -8.55 4.33
C GLU A 153 -14.64 -9.84 4.97
N GLY A 154 -14.27 -10.07 6.23
CA GLY A 154 -14.69 -11.25 7.00
C GLY A 154 -14.09 -12.58 6.53
N LYS A 155 -13.18 -12.57 5.55
CA LYS A 155 -12.51 -13.78 5.04
C LYS A 155 -11.00 -13.71 5.33
N TYR A 156 -10.38 -14.88 5.50
CA TYR A 156 -8.93 -14.97 5.60
C TYR A 156 -8.30 -14.64 4.23
N PRO A 157 -7.18 -13.89 4.16
CA PRO A 157 -6.54 -13.56 2.89
C PRO A 157 -6.18 -14.80 2.07
N PHE A 158 -6.50 -14.78 0.78
CA PHE A 158 -6.27 -15.89 -0.12
C PHE A 158 -5.11 -15.58 -1.07
N PRO A 159 -4.17 -16.51 -1.33
CA PRO A 159 -3.06 -16.24 -2.24
C PRO A 159 -3.58 -16.01 -3.67
N LEU A 160 -3.36 -14.80 -4.19
CA LEU A 160 -3.49 -14.49 -5.62
C LEU A 160 -2.30 -15.04 -6.37
N CYS A 161 -1.10 -14.87 -5.80
CA CYS A 161 0.15 -15.26 -6.41
C CYS A 161 1.22 -15.50 -5.36
N SER A 162 1.79 -16.71 -5.33
CA SER A 162 2.89 -17.06 -4.43
C SER A 162 3.70 -18.23 -5.01
N PRO A 163 5.03 -18.12 -5.14
CA PRO A 163 5.86 -16.99 -4.71
C PRO A 163 5.87 -15.82 -5.71
N ALA A 164 6.10 -14.61 -5.20
CA ALA A 164 6.48 -13.43 -5.96
C ALA A 164 7.96 -13.12 -5.67
N ASN A 165 8.82 -13.30 -6.67
CA ASN A 165 10.25 -13.00 -6.58
C ASN A 165 10.55 -11.82 -7.48
N LEU A 166 10.88 -10.67 -6.89
CA LEU A 166 11.14 -9.45 -7.64
C LEU A 166 12.60 -9.06 -7.53
N THR A 167 13.17 -8.69 -8.67
CA THR A 167 14.49 -8.10 -8.77
C THR A 167 14.35 -6.61 -9.02
N ARG A 168 15.29 -5.83 -8.49
CA ARG A 168 15.33 -4.39 -8.76
C ARG A 168 15.50 -4.16 -10.26
N SER A 169 14.67 -3.29 -10.84
CA SER A 169 14.85 -2.79 -12.20
C SER A 169 16.11 -1.92 -12.24
N GLU A 170 16.90 -2.06 -13.30
CA GLU A 170 18.00 -1.15 -13.60
C GLU A 170 17.50 0.28 -13.87
#